data_AF-A0A962KDY4-F1
#
_entry.id   AF-A0A962KDY4-F1
#
_cell.length_a   1.000
_cell.length_b   1.000
_cell.length_c   1.000
_cell.angle_alpha   90.00
_cell.angle_beta   90.00
_cell.angle_gamma   90.00
#
_symmetry.space_group_name_H-M   'P 1'
#
loop_
_entity.id
_entity.type
_entity.pdbx_description
1 polymer ?
#
loop_
_entity_poly.entity_id
_entity_poly.type
_entity_poly.pdbx_seq_one_letter_code
_entity_poly.pdbx_strand_id
1 'polypeptide(L)'
;TVISLRDFRSGCSPAWFESYIWGRFAQPTRILYSRDASIREQVEQALLQAAHTLLNNAVPALPEQGTVTDLWQRALGLSYATELRTERSGRAAELALAARNFYAGLTRHHAASLSCHFAVHVERGELHYASQCSPAQRRRCALAWWLRRTQGKLLSVLRLVKALFTFEGGLDYIAWKLERHSGETVVIPARVRRAPLLFMWGFFWSLYRRGIFK
;
A
#
# COMPACT_ATOMS: atom_id res chain seq x y z
N THR A 1 -10.09 -10.89 4.93
CA THR A 1 -8.73 -11.35 5.29
C THR A 1 -8.70 -11.68 6.76
N VAL A 2 -8.07 -12.79 7.14
CA VAL A 2 -7.83 -13.16 8.54
C VAL A 2 -6.32 -13.06 8.79
N ILE A 3 -5.93 -12.42 9.89
CA ILE A 3 -4.52 -12.27 10.29
C ILE A 3 -4.42 -12.51 11.80
N SER A 4 -3.39 -13.24 12.23
CA SER A 4 -3.15 -13.44 13.67
C SER A 4 -2.74 -12.12 14.32
N LEU A 5 -3.01 -11.94 15.63
CA LEU A 5 -2.58 -10.72 16.34
C LEU A 5 -1.06 -10.56 16.31
N ARG A 6 -0.31 -11.67 16.38
CA ARG A 6 1.15 -11.68 16.29
C ARG A 6 1.62 -11.13 14.94
N ASP A 7 1.06 -11.66 13.85
CA ASP A 7 1.45 -11.23 12.50
C ASP A 7 0.98 -9.81 12.22
N PHE A 8 -0.17 -9.41 12.75
CA PHE A 8 -0.66 -8.04 12.65
C PHE A 8 0.28 -7.05 13.32
N ARG A 9 0.71 -7.33 14.56
CA ARG A 9 1.70 -6.50 15.28
C ARG A 9 3.03 -6.43 14.54
N SER A 10 3.53 -7.57 14.06
CA SER A 10 4.75 -7.63 13.26
C SER A 10 4.60 -6.79 11.97
N GLY A 11 3.49 -6.97 11.26
CA GLY A 11 3.13 -6.28 10.03
C GLY A 11 2.94 -4.77 10.18
N CYS A 12 2.59 -4.29 11.37
CA CYS A 12 2.51 -2.86 11.67
C CYS A 12 3.86 -2.24 12.08
N SER A 13 4.88 -3.05 12.32
CA SER A 13 6.17 -2.63 12.88
C SER A 13 7.29 -2.56 11.82
N PRO A 14 8.47 -2.00 12.16
CA PRO A 14 9.63 -2.02 11.28
C PRO A 14 10.17 -3.42 10.97
N ALA A 15 9.73 -4.46 11.68
CA ALA A 15 10.08 -5.85 11.39
C ALA A 15 9.53 -6.31 10.03
N TRP A 16 8.49 -5.65 9.50
CA TRP A 16 7.91 -5.97 8.21
C TRP A 16 8.31 -4.96 7.15
N PHE A 17 9.05 -5.42 6.15
CA PHE A 17 9.60 -4.54 5.13
C PHE A 17 8.55 -4.01 4.14
N GLU A 18 7.56 -4.84 3.78
CA GLU A 18 6.48 -4.46 2.87
C GLU A 18 5.55 -3.41 3.49
N SER A 19 5.16 -2.41 2.69
CA SER A 19 4.35 -1.29 3.17
C SER A 19 2.84 -1.52 3.24
N TYR A 20 2.38 -2.68 2.79
CA TYR A 20 0.94 -2.97 2.65
C TYR A 20 0.17 -2.85 3.98
N ILE A 21 0.65 -3.50 5.05
CA ILE A 21 -0.06 -3.54 6.32
C ILE A 21 0.01 -2.17 7.00
N TRP A 22 1.20 -1.68 7.32
CA TRP A 22 1.31 -0.37 7.99
C TRP A 22 0.79 0.80 7.14
N GLY A 23 0.90 0.75 5.81
CA GLY A 23 0.31 1.75 4.91
C GLY A 23 -1.23 1.72 4.91
N ARG A 24 -1.85 0.54 5.01
CA ARG A 24 -3.31 0.41 5.11
C ARG A 24 -3.83 0.85 6.48
N PHE A 25 -3.15 0.42 7.55
CA PHE A 25 -3.62 0.56 8.93
C PHE A 25 -3.16 1.87 9.61
N ALA A 26 -2.29 2.66 8.97
CA ALA A 26 -2.07 4.05 9.33
C ALA A 26 -3.23 4.98 8.93
N GLN A 27 -4.18 4.49 8.12
CA GLN A 27 -5.38 5.23 7.74
C GLN A 27 -6.50 5.04 8.79
N PRO A 28 -7.50 5.94 8.83
CA PRO A 28 -8.63 5.83 9.75
C PRO A 28 -9.28 4.43 9.71
N THR A 29 -9.26 3.76 10.86
CA THR A 29 -9.80 2.42 11.05
C THR A 29 -10.68 2.41 12.30
N ARG A 30 -11.80 1.70 12.24
CA ARG A 30 -12.71 1.53 13.40
C ARG A 30 -12.73 0.06 13.82
N ILE A 31 -12.61 -0.18 15.12
CA ILE A 31 -12.78 -1.51 15.72
C ILE A 31 -14.29 -1.70 15.96
N LEU A 32 -14.93 -2.52 15.11
CA LEU A 32 -16.36 -2.82 15.23
C LEU A 32 -16.67 -3.74 16.40
N TYR A 33 -15.77 -4.67 16.69
CA TYR A 33 -15.91 -5.65 17.76
C TYR A 33 -14.53 -5.99 18.34
N SER A 34 -14.47 -6.15 19.66
CA SER A 34 -13.34 -6.75 20.37
C SER A 34 -13.90 -7.70 21.42
N ARG A 35 -13.23 -8.83 21.64
CA ARG A 35 -13.60 -9.80 22.67
C ARG A 35 -13.51 -9.19 24.07
N ASP A 36 -12.46 -8.42 24.32
CA ASP A 36 -12.16 -7.80 25.62
C ASP A 36 -11.35 -6.50 25.44
N ALA A 37 -11.14 -5.78 26.55
CA ALA A 37 -10.40 -4.52 26.57
C ALA A 37 -8.90 -4.69 26.26
N SER A 38 -8.30 -5.81 26.67
CA SER A 38 -6.88 -6.09 26.43
C SER A 38 -6.58 -6.28 24.94
N ILE A 39 -7.43 -7.03 24.24
CA ILE A 39 -7.31 -7.20 22.78
C ILE A 39 -7.54 -5.88 22.06
N ARG A 40 -8.50 -5.07 22.54
CA ARG A 40 -8.75 -3.75 21.97
C ARG A 40 -7.50 -2.86 22.06
N GLU A 41 -6.90 -2.78 23.24
CA GLU A 41 -5.70 -1.98 23.47
C GLU A 41 -4.54 -2.46 22.58
N GLN A 42 -4.31 -3.76 22.49
CA GLN A 42 -3.25 -4.32 21.63
C GLN A 42 -3.46 -3.99 20.14
N VAL A 43 -4.72 -3.96 19.68
CA VAL A 43 -5.04 -3.54 18.31
C VAL A 43 -4.81 -2.04 18.14
N GLU A 44 -5.25 -1.20 19.08
CA GLU A 44 -5.04 0.25 19.04
C GLU A 44 -3.53 0.60 19.03
N GLN A 45 -2.73 -0.07 19.86
CA GLN A 45 -1.27 0.05 19.85
C GLN A 45 -0.66 -0.35 18.50
N ALA A 46 -1.16 -1.42 17.87
CA ALA A 46 -0.69 -1.83 16.55
C ALA A 46 -1.06 -0.80 15.46
N LEU A 47 -2.21 -0.13 15.56
CA LEU A 47 -2.61 0.95 14.65
C LEU A 47 -1.73 2.19 14.82
N LEU A 48 -1.42 2.58 16.06
CA LEU A 48 -0.45 3.64 16.34
C LEU A 48 0.94 3.29 15.82
N GLN A 49 1.38 2.04 16.02
CA GLN A 49 2.67 1.55 15.52
C GLN A 49 2.73 1.61 13.98
N ALA A 50 1.64 1.28 13.29
CA ALA A 50 1.55 1.39 11.83
C ALA A 50 1.75 2.84 11.36
N ALA A 51 1.08 3.80 12.00
CA ALA A 51 1.24 5.23 11.72
C ALA A 51 2.69 5.70 11.95
N HIS A 52 3.29 5.32 13.07
CA HIS A 52 4.69 5.61 13.40
C HIS A 52 5.66 5.03 12.37
N THR A 53 5.47 3.76 11.99
CA THR A 53 6.32 3.07 11.00
C THR A 53 6.20 3.70 9.62
N LEU A 54 4.98 4.07 9.20
CA LEU A 54 4.79 4.81 7.95
C LEU A 54 5.54 6.15 7.98
N LEU A 55 5.35 6.96 9.02
CA LEU A 55 6.00 8.27 9.14
C LEU A 55 7.54 8.15 9.17
N ASN A 56 8.08 7.24 9.97
CA ASN A 56 9.53 7.03 10.05
C ASN A 56 10.15 6.60 8.72
N ASN A 57 9.41 5.82 7.93
CA ASN A 57 9.87 5.43 6.60
C ASN A 57 9.59 6.49 5.54
N ALA A 58 8.63 7.39 5.74
CA ALA A 58 8.27 8.40 4.75
C ALA A 58 9.07 9.70 4.91
N VAL A 59 9.17 10.26 6.12
CA VAL A 59 9.69 11.62 6.37
C VAL A 59 11.05 11.88 5.70
N PRO A 60 12.05 10.98 5.75
CA PRO A 60 13.34 11.25 5.09
C PRO A 60 13.26 11.35 3.55
N ALA A 61 12.23 10.81 2.92
CA ALA A 61 11.99 10.91 1.48
C ALA A 61 11.16 12.15 1.10
N LEU A 62 10.69 12.94 2.06
CA LEU A 62 9.83 14.10 1.86
C LEU A 62 10.60 15.42 2.00
N PRO A 63 10.02 16.55 1.55
CA PRO A 63 10.57 17.88 1.79
C PRO A 63 10.81 18.13 3.28
N GLU A 64 11.73 19.04 3.59
CA GLU A 64 12.05 19.39 4.98
C GLU A 64 10.88 20.04 5.70
N GLN A 65 10.01 20.72 4.97
CA GLN A 65 8.95 21.54 5.52
C GLN A 65 7.69 21.39 4.66
N GLY A 66 6.52 21.56 5.27
CA GLY A 66 5.24 21.59 4.56
C GLY A 66 4.04 21.44 5.48
N THR A 67 2.85 21.34 4.90
CA THR A 67 1.64 21.05 5.67
C THR A 67 1.60 19.60 6.12
N VAL A 68 0.97 19.31 7.25
CA VAL A 68 0.73 17.93 7.70
C VAL A 68 -0.17 17.18 6.73
N THR A 69 -1.11 17.86 6.07
CA THR A 69 -1.94 17.24 5.03
C THR A 69 -1.07 16.70 3.88
N ASP A 70 -0.12 17.51 3.39
CA ASP A 70 0.81 17.11 2.32
C ASP A 70 1.74 15.99 2.77
N LEU A 71 2.22 16.03 4.03
CA LEU A 71 3.01 14.96 4.63
C LEU A 71 2.31 13.62 4.49
N TRP A 72 1.05 13.52 4.93
CA TRP A 72 0.29 12.27 4.90
C TRP A 72 -0.12 11.86 3.49
N GLN A 73 -0.51 12.81 2.63
CA GLN A 73 -0.78 12.53 1.23
C GLN A 73 0.43 11.88 0.55
N ARG A 74 1.63 12.45 0.73
CA ARG A 74 2.85 11.93 0.11
C ARG A 74 3.31 10.63 0.76
N ALA A 75 3.22 10.50 2.08
CA ALA A 75 3.55 9.27 2.80
C ALA A 75 2.66 8.09 2.34
N LEU A 76 1.34 8.28 2.28
CA LEU A 76 0.41 7.27 1.75
C LEU A 76 0.68 6.98 0.28
N GLY A 77 1.00 8.01 -0.52
CA GLY A 77 1.39 7.85 -1.91
C GLY A 77 2.63 6.97 -2.10
N LEU A 78 3.63 7.08 -1.22
CA LEU A 78 4.80 6.18 -1.23
C LEU A 78 4.38 4.72 -1.00
N SER A 79 3.47 4.46 -0.06
CA SER A 79 2.97 3.11 0.21
C SER A 79 2.18 2.53 -0.98
N TYR A 80 1.27 3.32 -1.56
CA TYR A 80 0.48 2.90 -2.72
C TYR A 80 1.33 2.62 -3.95
N ALA A 81 2.43 3.36 -4.15
CA ALA A 81 3.34 3.14 -5.27
C ALA A 81 4.08 1.78 -5.20
N THR A 82 4.04 1.09 -4.06
CA THR A 82 4.60 -0.27 -3.91
C THR A 82 3.61 -1.37 -4.28
N GLU A 83 2.32 -1.04 -4.38
CA GLU A 83 1.25 -2.00 -4.65
C GLU A 83 0.83 -1.94 -6.12
N LEU A 84 0.50 -3.08 -6.71
CA LEU A 84 -0.12 -3.13 -8.03
C LEU A 84 -1.63 -2.91 -7.87
N ARG A 85 -2.04 -1.63 -7.77
CA ARG A 85 -3.46 -1.26 -7.70
C ARG A 85 -3.94 -0.71 -9.04
N THR A 86 -5.16 -1.09 -9.42
CA THR A 86 -5.89 -0.55 -10.57
C THR A 86 -6.72 0.69 -10.22
N GLU A 87 -6.58 1.24 -9.01
CA GLU A 87 -7.34 2.38 -8.50
C GLU A 87 -6.89 3.72 -9.14
N ARG A 88 -7.80 4.71 -9.19
CA ARG A 88 -7.54 6.05 -9.77
C ARG A 88 -6.44 6.81 -9.03
N SER A 89 -5.59 7.51 -9.77
CA SER A 89 -4.68 8.52 -9.23
C SER A 89 -5.48 9.59 -8.47
N GLY A 90 -5.19 9.80 -7.18
CA GLY A 90 -5.85 10.82 -6.34
C GLY A 90 -6.40 10.32 -5.00
N ARG A 91 -6.56 9.01 -4.81
CA ARG A 91 -7.13 8.45 -3.58
C ARG A 91 -6.40 8.86 -2.29
N ALA A 92 -5.07 8.94 -2.34
CA ALA A 92 -4.27 9.38 -1.20
C ALA A 92 -4.56 10.84 -0.80
N ALA A 93 -4.80 11.72 -1.77
CA ALA A 93 -5.12 13.12 -1.53
C ALA A 93 -6.52 13.26 -0.92
N GLU A 94 -7.52 12.56 -1.46
CA GLU A 94 -8.87 12.52 -0.89
C GLU A 94 -8.87 12.04 0.56
N LEU A 95 -8.14 10.97 0.86
CA LEU A 95 -8.05 10.42 2.21
C LEU A 95 -7.37 11.38 3.18
N ALA A 96 -6.24 11.99 2.78
CA ALA A 96 -5.53 12.97 3.58
C ALA A 96 -6.41 14.18 3.92
N LEU A 97 -7.15 14.68 2.93
CA LEU A 97 -8.05 15.81 3.10
C LEU A 97 -9.24 15.46 4.01
N ALA A 98 -9.91 14.33 3.76
CA ALA A 98 -11.11 13.93 4.51
C ALA A 98 -10.84 13.60 5.98
N ALA A 99 -9.60 13.20 6.32
CA ALA A 99 -9.21 12.80 7.67
C ALA A 99 -8.15 13.72 8.30
N ARG A 100 -8.15 15.02 7.95
CA ARG A 100 -7.16 16.01 8.41
C ARG A 100 -6.97 16.02 9.93
N ASN A 101 -8.05 16.01 10.71
CA ASN A 101 -7.98 16.04 12.18
C ASN A 101 -7.35 14.78 12.78
N PHE A 102 -7.67 13.61 12.19
CA PHE A 102 -7.08 12.33 12.59
C PHE A 102 -5.57 12.33 12.36
N TYR A 103 -5.14 12.77 11.18
CA TYR A 103 -3.74 12.86 10.83
C TYR A 103 -2.97 13.90 11.64
N ALA A 104 -3.59 15.05 11.93
CA ALA A 104 -3.02 16.05 12.84
C ALA A 104 -2.76 15.48 14.24
N GLY A 105 -3.72 14.72 14.79
CA GLY A 105 -3.58 14.03 16.07
C GLY A 105 -2.43 13.02 16.08
N LEU A 106 -2.35 12.16 15.05
CA LEU A 106 -1.28 11.18 14.91
C LEU A 106 0.10 11.83 14.76
N THR A 107 0.22 12.88 13.96
CA THR A 107 1.50 13.58 13.78
C THR A 107 1.96 14.21 15.08
N ARG A 108 1.07 14.87 15.84
CA ARG A 108 1.41 15.41 17.16
C ARG A 108 1.84 14.32 18.13
N HIS A 109 1.12 13.20 18.16
CA HIS A 109 1.43 12.06 19.01
C HIS A 109 2.81 11.47 18.72
N HIS A 110 3.20 11.35 17.44
CA HIS A 110 4.46 10.72 17.06
C HIS A 110 5.65 11.67 16.91
N ALA A 111 5.45 13.00 16.88
CA ALA A 111 6.48 13.98 16.55
C ALA A 111 7.81 13.78 17.32
N ALA A 112 7.74 13.56 18.64
CA ALA A 112 8.91 13.38 19.49
C ALA A 112 9.61 12.01 19.33
N SER A 113 8.97 11.04 18.68
CA SER A 113 9.41 9.65 18.58
C SER A 113 9.94 9.27 17.19
N LEU A 114 10.01 10.23 16.27
CA LEU A 114 10.54 10.00 14.93
C LEU A 114 12.07 9.97 14.93
N SER A 115 12.64 9.21 14.00
CA SER A 115 14.08 8.98 13.86
C SER A 115 14.86 10.20 13.36
N CYS A 116 14.17 11.18 12.81
CA CYS A 116 14.70 12.47 12.43
C CYS A 116 14.20 13.52 13.40
N HIS A 117 14.93 14.63 13.53
CA HIS A 117 14.41 15.76 14.29
C HIS A 117 13.16 16.27 13.57
N PHE A 118 12.03 16.21 14.25
CA PHE A 118 10.73 16.51 13.67
C PHE A 118 9.93 17.37 14.64
N ALA A 119 9.48 18.52 14.16
CA ALA A 119 8.70 19.48 14.92
C ALA A 119 7.43 19.82 14.16
N VAL A 120 6.35 20.08 14.91
CA VAL A 120 5.09 20.59 14.37
C VAL A 120 4.79 21.96 14.95
N HIS A 121 4.27 22.85 14.12
CA HIS A 121 3.86 24.18 14.52
C HIS A 121 2.59 24.56 13.75
N VAL A 122 1.83 25.51 14.29
CA VAL A 122 0.64 26.04 13.62
C VAL A 122 1.04 27.34 12.93
N GLU A 123 0.79 27.41 11.63
CA GLU A 123 1.00 28.61 10.82
C GLU A 123 -0.32 28.95 10.11
N ARG A 124 -0.82 30.18 10.27
CA ARG A 124 -2.04 30.67 9.62
C ARG A 124 -3.27 29.75 9.78
N GLY A 125 -3.38 29.06 10.91
CA GLY A 125 -4.49 28.15 11.22
C GLY A 125 -4.35 26.73 10.65
N GLU A 126 -3.25 26.42 9.95
CA GLU A 126 -2.94 25.08 9.47
C GLU A 126 -1.77 24.46 10.25
N LEU A 127 -1.74 23.14 10.33
CA LEU A 127 -0.66 22.41 11.00
C LEU A 127 0.46 22.12 10.01
N HIS A 128 1.65 22.64 10.31
CA HIS A 128 2.86 22.49 9.52
C HIS A 128 3.87 21.60 10.25
N TYR A 129 4.77 20.99 9.48
CA TYR A 129 5.91 20.25 10.01
C TYR A 129 7.23 20.82 9.50
N ALA A 130 8.26 20.64 10.31
CA ALA A 130 9.65 20.80 9.92
C ALA A 130 10.41 19.53 10.33
N SER A 131 11.23 19.01 9.42
CA SER A 131 12.02 17.81 9.60
C SER A 131 13.46 18.05 9.19
N GLN A 132 14.39 17.56 10.00
CA GLN A 132 15.82 17.60 9.72
C GLN A 132 16.34 16.17 9.72
N CYS A 133 16.52 15.63 8.52
CA CYS A 133 17.07 14.30 8.28
C CYS A 133 18.50 14.43 7.75
N SER A 134 19.42 13.64 8.27
CA SER A 134 20.78 13.57 7.73
C SER A 134 20.77 13.09 6.26
N PRO A 135 21.75 13.50 5.43
CA PRO A 135 21.85 13.01 4.05
C PRO A 135 21.91 11.49 3.94
N ALA A 136 22.54 10.81 4.91
CA ALA A 136 22.59 9.36 4.99
C ALA A 136 21.21 8.72 5.20
N GLN A 137 20.38 9.29 6.09
CA GLN A 137 19.00 8.83 6.30
C GLN A 137 18.16 8.98 5.03
N ARG A 138 18.29 10.12 4.33
CA ARG A 138 17.57 10.36 3.06
C ARG A 138 17.95 9.34 1.98
N ARG A 139 19.26 9.09 1.79
CA ARG A 139 19.76 8.10 0.81
C ARG A 139 19.29 6.68 1.12
N ARG A 140 19.41 6.25 2.38
CA ARG A 140 18.94 4.92 2.83
C ARG A 140 17.43 4.77 2.63
N CYS A 141 16.67 5.81 2.95
CA CYS A 141 15.22 5.84 2.75
C CYS A 141 14.83 5.72 1.27
N ALA A 142 15.48 6.49 0.39
CA ALA A 142 15.24 6.41 -1.05
C ALA A 142 15.53 5.00 -1.61
N LEU A 143 16.65 4.38 -1.21
CA LEU A 143 16.97 3.01 -1.59
C LEU A 143 15.94 2.01 -1.05
N ALA A 144 15.54 2.13 0.21
CA ALA A 144 14.54 1.26 0.82
C ALA A 144 13.19 1.36 0.09
N TRP A 145 12.74 2.56 -0.30
CA TRP A 145 11.52 2.72 -1.09
C TRP A 145 11.64 2.15 -2.50
N TRP A 146 12.80 2.30 -3.15
CA TRP A 146 13.04 1.65 -4.43
C TRP A 146 12.94 0.12 -4.32
N LEU A 147 13.57 -0.47 -3.31
CA LEU A 147 13.49 -1.90 -3.01
C LEU A 147 12.06 -2.35 -2.68
N ARG A 148 11.31 -1.57 -1.90
CA ARG A 148 9.89 -1.87 -1.60
C ARG A 148 9.04 -1.89 -2.87
N ARG A 149 9.29 -0.97 -3.80
CA ARG A 149 8.55 -0.92 -5.08
C ARG A 149 8.86 -2.13 -5.96
N THR A 150 10.12 -2.55 -6.05
CA THR A 150 10.48 -3.73 -6.85
C THR A 150 9.94 -5.00 -6.24
N GLN A 151 10.11 -5.19 -4.92
CA GLN A 151 9.59 -6.34 -4.19
C GLN A 151 8.05 -6.41 -4.24
N GLY A 152 7.36 -5.30 -3.99
CA GLY A 152 5.89 -5.26 -3.98
C GLY A 152 5.27 -5.62 -5.33
N LYS A 153 5.89 -5.18 -6.43
CA LYS A 153 5.50 -5.58 -7.79
C LYS A 153 5.76 -7.06 -8.04
N LEU A 154 6.95 -7.55 -7.68
CA LEU A 154 7.31 -8.97 -7.85
C LEU A 154 6.36 -9.87 -7.07
N LEU A 155 6.07 -9.56 -5.81
CA LEU A 155 5.16 -10.34 -4.98
C LEU A 155 3.71 -10.29 -5.47
N SER A 156 3.28 -9.15 -6.04
CA SER A 156 1.97 -9.07 -6.70
C SER A 156 1.88 -10.04 -7.89
N VAL A 157 2.93 -10.11 -8.71
CA VAL A 157 3.02 -11.07 -9.82
C VAL A 157 3.07 -12.51 -9.30
N LEU A 158 3.89 -12.79 -8.30
CA LEU A 158 3.99 -14.13 -7.71
C LEU A 158 2.67 -14.58 -7.07
N ARG A 159 1.90 -13.66 -6.44
CA ARG A 159 0.55 -13.96 -5.95
C ARG A 159 -0.41 -14.28 -7.09
N LEU A 160 -0.34 -13.54 -8.20
CA LEU A 160 -1.17 -13.84 -9.38
C LEU A 160 -0.82 -15.22 -9.94
N VAL A 161 0.47 -15.50 -10.12
CA VAL A 161 0.97 -16.81 -10.56
C VAL A 161 0.49 -17.91 -9.62
N LYS A 162 0.66 -17.75 -8.30
CA LYS A 162 0.16 -18.71 -7.32
C LYS A 162 -1.35 -18.90 -7.45
N ALA A 163 -2.13 -17.82 -7.58
CA ALA A 163 -3.57 -17.89 -7.71
C ALA A 163 -4.00 -18.67 -8.97
N LEU A 164 -3.31 -18.49 -10.09
CA LEU A 164 -3.52 -19.26 -11.33
C LEU A 164 -3.36 -20.78 -11.13
N PHE A 165 -2.47 -21.21 -10.23
CA PHE A 165 -2.26 -22.63 -9.92
C PHE A 165 -3.09 -23.13 -8.73
N THR A 166 -3.62 -22.24 -7.90
CA THR A 166 -4.36 -22.60 -6.69
C THR A 166 -5.87 -22.69 -6.95
N PHE A 167 -6.38 -21.88 -7.89
CA PHE A 167 -7.82 -21.84 -8.20
C PHE A 167 -8.10 -22.47 -9.56
N GLU A 168 -8.99 -23.46 -9.58
CA GLU A 168 -9.55 -24.01 -10.81
C GLU A 168 -10.44 -22.96 -11.51
N GLY A 169 -10.36 -22.87 -12.84
CA GLY A 169 -11.18 -21.95 -13.63
C GLY A 169 -10.74 -20.48 -13.62
N GLY A 170 -9.59 -20.13 -13.01
CA GLY A 170 -9.09 -18.74 -13.03
C GLY A 170 -8.86 -18.19 -14.44
N LEU A 171 -8.42 -19.04 -15.37
CA LEU A 171 -8.31 -18.71 -16.79
C LEU A 171 -9.69 -18.45 -17.41
N ASP A 172 -10.67 -19.32 -17.15
CA ASP A 172 -12.02 -19.20 -17.69
C ASP A 172 -12.73 -17.93 -17.18
N TYR A 173 -12.46 -17.54 -15.92
CA TYR A 173 -12.93 -16.26 -15.37
C TYR A 173 -12.33 -15.05 -16.09
N ILE A 174 -11.03 -15.10 -16.44
CA ILE A 174 -10.38 -14.02 -17.20
C ILE A 174 -10.97 -13.95 -18.61
N ALA A 175 -11.16 -15.08 -19.29
CA ALA A 175 -11.79 -15.13 -20.60
C ALA A 175 -13.19 -14.52 -20.56
N TRP A 176 -14.06 -14.98 -19.66
CA TRP A 176 -15.40 -14.43 -19.48
C TRP A 176 -15.41 -12.91 -19.22
N LYS A 177 -14.43 -12.40 -18.46
CA LYS A 177 -14.32 -10.95 -18.22
C LYS A 177 -13.92 -10.19 -19.49
N LEU A 178 -13.03 -10.76 -20.30
CA LEU A 178 -12.66 -10.20 -21.60
C LEU A 178 -13.85 -10.21 -22.57
N GLU A 179 -14.56 -11.33 -22.67
CA GLU A 179 -15.77 -11.47 -23.50
C GLU A 179 -16.81 -10.40 -23.18
N ARG A 180 -17.05 -10.14 -21.89
CA ARG A 180 -18.01 -9.11 -21.48
C ARG A 180 -17.62 -7.70 -21.96
N HIS A 181 -16.34 -7.37 -21.98
CA HIS A 181 -15.88 -6.03 -22.32
C HIS A 181 -15.57 -5.86 -23.82
N SER A 182 -15.20 -6.92 -24.52
CA SER A 182 -14.90 -6.88 -25.97
C SER A 182 -16.08 -7.28 -26.86
N GLY A 183 -17.05 -8.04 -26.34
CA GLY A 183 -18.13 -8.64 -27.12
C GLY A 183 -17.71 -9.84 -27.98
N GLU A 184 -16.43 -10.22 -27.97
CA GLU A 184 -15.92 -11.38 -28.69
C GLU A 184 -15.74 -12.59 -27.77
N THR A 185 -16.09 -13.79 -28.23
CA THR A 185 -15.85 -15.03 -27.49
C THR A 185 -14.35 -15.37 -27.42
N VAL A 186 -13.86 -15.64 -26.21
CA VAL A 186 -12.46 -15.89 -25.88
C VAL A 186 -12.32 -17.36 -25.46
N VAL A 187 -12.07 -18.23 -26.43
CA VAL A 187 -11.81 -19.65 -26.16
C VAL A 187 -10.36 -19.84 -25.74
N ILE A 188 -10.14 -20.43 -24.56
CA ILE A 188 -8.79 -20.68 -24.02
C ILE A 188 -8.22 -21.98 -24.60
N PRO A 189 -7.10 -21.95 -25.35
CA PRO A 189 -6.53 -23.15 -25.93
C PRO A 189 -6.08 -24.16 -24.88
N ALA A 190 -6.19 -25.46 -25.18
CA ALA A 190 -5.77 -26.54 -24.27
C ALA A 190 -4.29 -26.45 -23.87
N ARG A 191 -3.42 -25.94 -24.75
CA ARG A 191 -1.99 -25.71 -24.45
C ARG A 191 -1.80 -24.62 -23.38
N VAL A 192 -2.62 -23.56 -23.41
CA VAL A 192 -2.64 -22.50 -22.39
C VAL A 192 -3.15 -23.04 -21.05
N ARG A 193 -4.17 -23.91 -21.07
CA ARG A 193 -4.64 -24.58 -19.85
C ARG A 193 -3.58 -25.48 -19.20
N ARG A 194 -2.82 -26.24 -20.01
CA ARG A 194 -1.79 -27.17 -19.50
C ARG A 194 -0.54 -26.48 -18.98
N ALA A 195 -0.08 -25.42 -19.65
CA ALA A 195 1.10 -24.68 -19.23
C ALA A 195 0.86 -23.16 -19.30
N PRO A 196 0.10 -22.60 -18.34
CA PRO A 196 -0.29 -21.20 -18.37
C PRO A 196 0.90 -20.25 -18.44
N LEU A 197 1.95 -20.47 -17.63
CA LEU A 197 3.11 -19.58 -17.60
C LEU A 197 3.86 -19.45 -18.94
N LEU A 198 3.85 -20.50 -19.77
CA LEU A 198 4.55 -20.51 -21.06
C LEU A 198 3.71 -19.89 -22.17
N PHE A 199 2.42 -20.22 -22.22
CA PHE A 199 1.58 -19.90 -23.38
C PHE A 199 0.64 -18.71 -23.16
N MET A 200 0.45 -18.25 -21.92
CA MET A 200 -0.45 -17.14 -21.59
C MET A 200 0.03 -15.80 -22.16
N TRP A 201 1.34 -15.56 -22.22
CA TRP A 201 1.90 -14.35 -22.86
C TRP A 201 1.56 -14.29 -24.35
N GLY A 202 1.82 -15.38 -25.09
CA GLY A 202 1.49 -15.46 -26.51
C GLY A 202 -0.02 -15.37 -26.78
N PHE A 203 -0.83 -15.95 -25.90
CA PHE A 203 -2.29 -15.85 -25.96
C PHE A 203 -2.77 -14.40 -25.76
N PHE A 204 -2.32 -13.70 -24.71
CA PHE A 204 -2.69 -12.30 -24.49
C PHE A 204 -2.17 -11.37 -25.57
N TRP A 205 -0.97 -11.62 -26.12
CA TRP A 205 -0.45 -10.87 -27.26
C TRP A 205 -1.33 -11.05 -28.52
N SER A 206 -1.80 -12.27 -28.77
CA SER A 206 -2.74 -12.54 -29.87
C SER A 206 -4.07 -11.79 -29.68
N LEU A 207 -4.62 -11.77 -28.47
CA LEU A 207 -5.83 -11.02 -28.14
C LEU A 207 -5.62 -9.49 -28.26
N TYR A 208 -4.46 -8.98 -27.86
CA TYR A 208 -4.09 -7.57 -28.02
C TYR A 208 -4.03 -7.18 -29.51
N ARG A 209 -3.40 -8.00 -30.35
CA ARG A 209 -3.36 -7.78 -31.81
C ARG A 209 -4.74 -7.83 -32.47
N ARG A 210 -5.71 -8.51 -31.86
CA ARG A 210 -7.12 -8.54 -32.30
C ARG A 210 -7.95 -7.34 -31.83
N GLY A 211 -7.36 -6.43 -31.03
CA GLY A 211 -8.06 -5.23 -30.54
C GLY A 211 -9.02 -5.50 -29.37
N ILE A 212 -8.91 -6.66 -28.71
CA ILE A 212 -9.76 -7.06 -27.57
C ILE A 212 -9.37 -6.29 -26.30
N PHE A 213 -8.12 -5.87 -26.20
CA PHE A 213 -7.62 -4.96 -25.16
C PHE A 213 -7.67 -3.53 -25.71
N LYS A 214 -8.66 -2.74 -25.27
CA LYS A 214 -8.67 -1.28 -25.45
C LYS A 214 -8.04 -0.59 -24.25
#